data_AF-A0A956P458-F1
#
_entry.id   AF-A0A956P458-F1
#
_cell.length_a   1.000
_cell.length_b   1.000
_cell.length_c   1.000
_cell.angle_alpha   90.00
_cell.angle_beta   90.00
_cell.angle_gamma   90.00
#
_symmetry.space_group_name_H-M   'P 1'
#
loop_
_entity.id
_entity.type
_entity.pdbx_description
1 polymer ?
#
loop_
_entity_poly.entity_id
_entity_poly.type
_entity_poly.pdbx_seq_one_letter_code
_entity_poly.pdbx_strand_id
1 'polypeptide(L)'
;MFQRTYTWMCSKVNSKYASLALGILFYLEAICFLPTDPMLIFYCIEKREYSLWFATIATIGSVFGGITSYMIGFFLWYQLGYQIIHNWLVNKMISADSFVFLCSQYKKYEYWAILVAGFTPIPYKAATLTAGFCKLSFIPFVLCSAIARGTRFFLIAIIMKKWGHHMKKTIDRYLHWVVIAILSAIILFLICWFYW
;
A
#
# COMPACT_ATOMS: atom_id res chain seq x y z
N MET A 1 -22.96 -12.38 11.75
CA MET A 1 -22.20 -11.17 12.16
C MET A 1 -21.55 -10.46 10.96
N PHE A 2 -20.84 -11.17 10.06
CA PHE A 2 -20.25 -10.60 8.83
C PHE A 2 -21.23 -9.95 7.85
N GLN A 3 -22.46 -10.48 7.69
CA GLN A 3 -23.47 -9.85 6.83
C GLN A 3 -23.92 -8.47 7.33
N ARG A 4 -23.83 -8.20 8.65
CA ARG A 4 -24.25 -6.93 9.26
C ARG A 4 -23.17 -5.85 9.09
N THR A 5 -21.90 -6.22 9.18
CA THR A 5 -20.78 -5.32 8.82
C THR A 5 -20.73 -5.09 7.32
N TYR A 6 -21.00 -6.11 6.50
CA TYR A 6 -21.10 -5.98 5.04
C TYR A 6 -22.20 -5.01 4.62
N THR A 7 -23.43 -5.17 5.13
CA THR A 7 -24.55 -4.26 4.83
C THR A 7 -24.32 -2.84 5.36
N TRP A 8 -23.65 -2.68 6.51
CA TRP A 8 -23.23 -1.37 7.01
C TRP A 8 -22.17 -0.70 6.13
N MET A 9 -21.22 -1.47 5.58
CA MET A 9 -20.25 -0.95 4.61
C MET A 9 -20.95 -0.56 3.29
N CYS A 10 -21.87 -1.39 2.77
CA CYS A 10 -22.68 -1.06 1.59
C CYS A 10 -23.52 0.21 1.79
N SER A 11 -24.12 0.43 2.97
CA SER A 11 -24.87 1.66 3.22
C SER A 11 -23.96 2.90 3.25
N LYS A 12 -22.72 2.76 3.72
CA LYS A 12 -21.71 3.83 3.69
C LYS A 12 -21.24 4.17 2.28
N VAL A 13 -21.15 3.18 1.38
CA VAL A 13 -20.80 3.35 -0.05
C VAL A 13 -21.86 4.16 -0.81
N ASN A 14 -23.11 4.12 -0.37
CA ASN A 14 -24.20 4.89 -0.97
C ASN A 14 -24.28 6.35 -0.50
N SER A 15 -23.51 6.75 0.51
CA SER A 15 -23.46 8.13 1.00
C SER A 15 -22.77 9.08 0.01
N LYS A 16 -23.16 10.36 0.05
CA LYS A 16 -22.54 11.46 -0.71
C LYS A 16 -21.03 11.59 -0.43
N TYR A 17 -20.58 11.13 0.74
CA TYR A 17 -19.18 11.21 1.20
C TYR A 17 -18.36 9.94 0.91
N ALA A 18 -18.93 8.95 0.22
CA ALA A 18 -18.29 7.66 0.01
C ALA A 18 -16.94 7.74 -0.72
N SER A 19 -16.85 8.61 -1.74
CA SER A 19 -15.61 8.89 -2.48
C SER A 19 -14.53 9.50 -1.59
N LEU A 20 -14.89 10.48 -0.76
CA LEU A 20 -13.95 11.17 0.12
C LEU A 20 -13.45 10.22 1.22
N ALA A 21 -14.34 9.43 1.81
CA ALA A 21 -13.96 8.40 2.78
C ALA A 21 -12.99 7.37 2.20
N LEU A 22 -13.21 6.95 0.93
CA LEU A 22 -12.28 6.07 0.22
C LEU A 22 -10.89 6.72 0.07
N GLY A 23 -10.85 7.99 -0.35
CA GLY A 23 -9.59 8.73 -0.47
C GLY A 23 -8.82 8.83 0.85
N ILE A 24 -9.51 9.13 1.96
CA ILE A 24 -8.92 9.16 3.30
C ILE A 24 -8.41 7.78 3.72
N LEU A 25 -9.17 6.72 3.46
CA LEU A 25 -8.75 5.35 3.80
C LEU A 25 -7.48 4.94 3.04
N PHE A 26 -7.38 5.27 1.75
CA PHE A 26 -6.17 5.02 0.96
C PHE A 26 -4.98 5.90 1.35
N TYR A 27 -5.24 7.13 1.79
CA TYR A 27 -4.22 7.98 2.39
C TYR A 27 -3.70 7.39 3.69
N LEU A 28 -4.62 6.97 4.58
CA LEU A 28 -4.26 6.35 5.85
C LEU A 28 -3.58 5.01 5.64
N GLU A 29 -3.92 4.23 4.62
CA GLU A 29 -3.22 2.97 4.33
C GLU A 29 -1.77 3.16 3.92
N ALA A 30 -1.50 4.18 3.12
CA ALA A 30 -0.13 4.50 2.77
C ALA A 30 0.70 4.92 4.00
N ILE A 31 0.05 5.31 5.11
CA ILE A 31 0.68 5.67 6.40
C ILE A 31 0.60 4.54 7.43
N CYS A 32 -0.46 3.72 7.44
CA CYS A 32 -0.83 2.75 8.47
C CYS A 32 -1.21 1.43 7.80
N PHE A 33 -0.71 0.28 8.27
CA PHE A 33 -0.91 -1.02 7.61
C PHE A 33 -2.39 -1.46 7.62
N LEU A 34 -3.20 -0.95 6.69
CA LEU A 34 -4.62 -1.28 6.51
C LEU A 34 -4.82 -2.03 5.19
N PRO A 35 -5.64 -3.09 5.15
CA PRO A 35 -5.98 -3.76 3.90
C PRO A 35 -7.03 -2.96 3.12
N THR A 36 -6.61 -2.06 2.23
CA THR A 36 -7.51 -1.21 1.41
C THR A 36 -7.89 -1.78 0.06
N ASP A 37 -7.10 -2.71 -0.49
CA ASP A 37 -7.43 -3.40 -1.74
C ASP A 37 -8.81 -4.08 -1.69
N PRO A 38 -9.19 -4.82 -0.62
CA PRO A 38 -10.55 -5.35 -0.49
C PRO A 38 -11.62 -4.26 -0.47
N MET A 39 -11.35 -3.10 0.14
CA MET A 39 -12.29 -1.98 0.18
C MET A 39 -12.54 -1.42 -1.22
N LEU A 40 -11.51 -1.23 -2.04
CA LEU A 40 -11.69 -0.78 -3.43
C LEU A 40 -12.53 -1.79 -4.23
N ILE A 41 -12.29 -3.09 -4.05
CA ILE A 41 -13.08 -4.16 -4.68
C ILE A 41 -14.56 -4.02 -4.30
N PHE A 42 -14.88 -3.85 -3.02
CA PHE A 42 -16.27 -3.67 -2.57
C PHE A 42 -16.94 -2.45 -3.20
N TYR A 43 -16.25 -1.31 -3.24
CA TYR A 43 -16.76 -0.09 -3.86
C TYR A 43 -17.00 -0.27 -5.37
N CYS A 44 -16.08 -0.93 -6.07
CA CYS A 44 -16.23 -1.21 -7.50
C CYS A 44 -17.34 -2.23 -7.82
N ILE A 45 -17.63 -3.17 -6.93
CA ILE A 45 -18.74 -4.13 -7.10
C ILE A 45 -20.08 -3.46 -6.86
N GLU A 46 -20.18 -2.61 -5.84
CA GLU A 46 -21.45 -1.95 -5.49
C GLU A 46 -21.84 -0.86 -6.49
N LYS A 47 -20.87 -0.05 -6.95
CA LYS A 47 -21.07 1.05 -7.91
C LYS A 47 -20.14 0.92 -9.11
N ARG A 48 -20.48 -0.04 -9.97
CA ARG A 48 -19.65 -0.49 -11.09
C ARG A 48 -19.39 0.57 -12.15
N GLU A 49 -20.35 1.44 -12.42
CA GLU A 49 -20.19 2.56 -13.37
C GLU A 49 -19.10 3.55 -12.92
N TYR A 50 -18.98 3.74 -11.60
CA TYR A 50 -18.00 4.64 -10.96
C TYR A 50 -16.68 3.94 -10.57
N SER A 51 -16.48 2.68 -10.97
CA SER A 51 -15.28 1.90 -10.64
C SER A 51 -13.96 2.61 -10.98
N LEU A 52 -13.86 3.18 -12.19
CA LEU A 52 -12.67 3.93 -12.63
C LEU A 52 -12.48 5.21 -11.81
N TRP A 53 -13.57 5.87 -11.42
CA TRP A 53 -13.51 7.05 -10.58
C TRP A 53 -12.99 6.74 -9.18
N PHE A 54 -13.42 5.62 -8.59
CA PHE A 54 -12.89 5.15 -7.31
C PHE A 54 -11.40 4.78 -7.39
N ALA A 55 -10.95 4.18 -8.50
CA ALA A 55 -9.52 3.93 -8.72
C ALA A 55 -8.71 5.23 -8.80
N THR A 56 -9.21 6.27 -9.46
CA THR A 56 -8.56 7.58 -9.49
C THR A 56 -8.42 8.16 -8.08
N ILE A 57 -9.50 8.15 -7.30
CA ILE A 57 -9.48 8.67 -5.92
C ILE A 57 -8.52 7.87 -5.03
N ALA A 58 -8.54 6.54 -5.13
CA ALA A 58 -7.64 5.66 -4.40
C ALA A 58 -6.17 5.93 -4.77
N THR A 59 -5.89 6.14 -6.06
CA THR A 59 -4.55 6.47 -6.55
C THR A 59 -4.09 7.80 -5.96
N ILE A 60 -4.92 8.84 -6.04
CA ILE A 60 -4.60 10.16 -5.49
C ILE A 60 -4.33 10.06 -3.98
N GLY A 61 -5.24 9.44 -3.22
CA GLY A 61 -5.10 9.26 -1.78
C GLY A 61 -3.82 8.51 -1.41
N SER A 62 -3.53 7.41 -2.12
CA SER A 62 -2.33 6.60 -1.87
C SER A 62 -1.03 7.32 -2.24
N VAL A 63 -1.00 8.11 -3.32
CA VAL A 63 0.17 8.92 -3.69
C VAL A 63 0.43 9.98 -2.62
N PHE A 64 -0.61 10.68 -2.15
CA PHE A 64 -0.46 11.65 -1.06
C PHE A 64 0.03 11.00 0.23
N GLY A 65 -0.49 9.84 0.63
CA GLY A 65 0.01 9.16 1.82
C GLY A 65 1.44 8.60 1.62
N GLY A 66 1.80 8.24 0.40
CA GLY A 66 3.18 7.89 0.01
C GLY A 66 4.13 9.07 0.14
N ILE A 67 3.71 10.26 -0.29
CA ILE A 67 4.45 11.53 -0.09
C ILE A 67 4.63 11.79 1.41
N THR A 68 3.59 11.65 2.23
CA THR A 68 3.69 11.81 3.68
C THR A 68 4.71 10.85 4.28
N SER A 69 4.69 9.58 3.87
CA SER A 69 5.65 8.57 4.36
C SER A 69 7.08 8.83 3.89
N TYR A 70 7.26 9.32 2.66
CA TYR A 70 8.55 9.80 2.15
C TYR A 70 9.08 10.97 3.00
N MET A 71 8.23 11.94 3.32
CA MET A 71 8.62 13.08 4.16
C MET A 71 9.00 12.65 5.57
N ILE A 72 8.26 11.70 6.16
CA ILE A 72 8.60 11.11 7.46
C ILE A 72 9.98 10.44 7.38
N GLY A 73 10.24 9.62 6.36
CA GLY A 73 11.54 8.97 6.15
C GLY A 73 12.68 9.97 5.99
N PHE A 74 12.45 11.04 5.23
CA PHE A 74 13.43 12.12 5.04
C PHE A 74 13.75 12.86 6.35
N PHE A 75 12.72 13.15 7.15
CA PHE A 75 12.89 13.82 8.44
C PHE A 75 13.59 12.93 9.46
N LEU A 76 13.26 11.64 9.48
CA LEU A 76 13.96 10.63 10.30
C LEU A 76 15.45 10.57 9.96
N TRP A 77 15.82 10.60 8.67
CA TRP A 77 17.22 10.68 8.29
C TRP A 77 17.88 11.98 8.76
N TYR A 78 17.20 13.12 8.60
CA TYR A 78 17.76 14.42 8.98
C TYR A 78 18.02 14.53 10.49
N GLN A 79 17.08 14.07 11.31
CA GLN A 79 17.16 14.22 12.77
C GLN A 79 17.91 13.07 13.45
N LEU A 80 17.77 11.85 12.94
CA LEU A 80 18.25 10.63 13.59
C LEU A 80 19.20 9.81 12.71
N GLY A 81 19.46 10.16 11.45
CA GLY A 81 20.24 9.32 10.53
C GLY A 81 21.63 8.95 11.05
N TYR A 82 22.37 9.93 11.61
CA TYR A 82 23.67 9.70 12.23
C TYR A 82 23.55 8.80 13.48
N GLN A 83 22.55 9.06 14.33
CA GLN A 83 22.33 8.26 15.54
C GLN A 83 21.86 6.85 15.23
N ILE A 84 21.07 6.63 14.17
CA ILE A 84 20.56 5.34 13.73
C ILE A 84 21.68 4.49 13.16
N ILE A 85 22.54 5.05 12.30
CA ILE A 85 23.66 4.32 11.69
C ILE A 85 24.70 3.93 12.73
N HIS A 86 24.99 4.83 13.68
CA HIS A 86 25.93 4.55 14.77
C HIS A 86 25.28 3.86 15.97
N ASN A 87 23.98 3.55 15.91
CA ASN A 87 23.31 2.81 16.97
C ASN A 87 23.86 1.38 17.00
N TRP A 88 24.17 0.89 18.19
CA TRP A 88 24.71 -0.44 18.40
C TRP A 88 23.83 -1.56 17.81
N LEU A 89 22.50 -1.37 17.85
CA LEU A 89 21.52 -2.31 17.28
C LEU A 89 21.61 -2.43 15.76
N VAL A 90 21.79 -1.30 15.05
CA VAL A 90 21.84 -1.27 13.58
C VAL A 90 23.21 -1.72 13.09
N ASN A 91 24.29 -1.28 13.74
CA ASN A 91 25.65 -1.67 13.38
C ASN A 91 25.89 -3.19 13.53
N LYS A 92 25.10 -3.86 14.38
CA LYS A 92 25.11 -5.33 14.51
C LYS A 92 24.38 -6.06 13.37
N MET A 93 23.41 -5.43 12.70
CA MET A 93 22.70 -6.00 11.55
C MET A 93 23.31 -5.59 10.20
N ILE A 94 23.66 -4.32 10.03
CA ILE A 94 24.17 -3.73 8.79
C ILE A 94 25.26 -2.72 9.15
N SER A 95 26.47 -2.95 8.65
CA SER A 95 27.58 -1.99 8.77
C SER A 95 27.26 -0.68 8.06
N ALA A 96 27.74 0.44 8.59
CA ALA A 96 27.53 1.77 8.02
C ALA A 96 27.88 1.85 6.52
N ASP A 97 28.98 1.22 6.11
CA ASP A 97 29.41 1.19 4.70
C ASP A 97 28.45 0.41 3.81
N SER A 98 27.94 -0.73 4.28
CA SER A 98 26.93 -1.53 3.58
C SER A 98 25.62 -0.75 3.43
N PHE A 99 25.24 0.04 4.44
CA PHE A 99 24.07 0.89 4.39
C PHE A 99 24.23 2.01 3.33
N VAL A 100 25.39 2.68 3.30
CA VAL A 100 25.70 3.69 2.28
C VAL A 100 25.69 3.07 0.88
N PHE A 101 26.25 1.87 0.72
CA PHE A 101 26.20 1.13 -0.54
C PHE A 101 24.76 0.80 -0.96
N LEU A 102 23.91 0.32 -0.05
CA LEU A 102 22.50 0.03 -0.34
C LEU A 102 21.74 1.29 -0.79
N CYS A 103 21.90 2.42 -0.08
CA CYS A 103 21.29 3.67 -0.52
C CYS A 103 21.84 4.14 -1.88
N SER A 104 23.12 3.91 -2.18
CA SER A 104 23.70 4.25 -3.49
C SER A 104 23.09 3.42 -4.63
N GLN A 105 22.86 2.12 -4.41
CA GLN A 105 22.18 1.25 -5.36
C GLN A 105 20.70 1.64 -5.50
N TYR A 106 20.04 1.97 -4.40
CA TYR A 106 18.64 2.39 -4.42
C TYR A 106 18.47 3.68 -5.23
N LYS A 107 19.39 4.66 -5.09
CA LYS A 107 19.42 5.86 -5.92
C LYS A 107 19.66 5.55 -7.39
N LYS A 108 20.60 4.64 -7.69
CA LYS A 108 20.90 4.25 -9.07
C LYS A 108 19.68 3.64 -9.78
N TYR A 109 18.88 2.86 -9.07
CA TYR A 109 17.70 2.18 -9.61
C TYR A 109 16.39 2.77 -9.10
N GLU A 110 16.34 4.07 -8.77
CA GLU A 110 15.21 4.68 -8.06
C GLU A 110 13.86 4.47 -8.79
N TYR A 111 13.86 4.59 -10.12
CA TYR A 111 12.68 4.36 -10.95
C TYR A 111 12.16 2.92 -10.85
N TRP A 112 13.05 1.95 -11.05
CA TRP A 112 12.71 0.52 -11.08
C TRP A 112 12.35 0.00 -9.70
N ALA A 113 13.08 0.42 -8.68
CA ALA A 113 12.86 -0.04 -7.31
C ALA A 113 11.46 0.38 -6.80
N ILE A 114 11.02 1.61 -7.10
CA ILE A 114 9.69 2.08 -6.70
C ILE A 114 8.59 1.43 -7.54
N LEU A 115 8.80 1.28 -8.85
CA LEU A 115 7.86 0.58 -9.73
C LEU A 115 7.65 -0.87 -9.26
N VAL A 116 8.73 -1.62 -9.09
CA VAL A 116 8.69 -3.02 -8.64
C VAL A 116 8.09 -3.12 -7.24
N ALA A 117 8.45 -2.24 -6.31
CA ALA A 117 7.87 -2.22 -4.98
C ALA A 117 6.35 -1.93 -4.97
N GLY A 118 5.85 -1.10 -5.89
CA GLY A 118 4.43 -0.82 -6.01
C GLY A 118 3.61 -1.92 -6.70
N PHE A 119 4.25 -2.74 -7.55
CA PHE A 119 3.60 -3.87 -8.24
C PHE A 119 3.65 -5.19 -7.46
N THR A 120 4.73 -5.41 -6.70
CA THR A 120 4.94 -6.63 -5.91
C THR A 120 4.06 -6.63 -4.65
N PRO A 121 3.83 -7.80 -4.02
CA PRO A 121 3.17 -7.88 -2.72
C PRO A 121 4.01 -7.32 -1.55
N ILE A 122 5.15 -6.67 -1.85
CA ILE A 122 5.98 -5.99 -0.87
C ILE A 122 5.18 -4.81 -0.30
N PRO A 123 5.24 -4.56 1.02
CA PRO A 123 4.55 -3.43 1.62
C PRO A 123 5.06 -2.10 1.04
N TYR A 124 4.24 -1.49 0.19
CA TYR A 124 4.54 -0.24 -0.51
C TYR A 124 5.01 0.87 0.47
N LYS A 125 4.42 0.94 1.66
CA LYS A 125 4.83 1.85 2.74
C LYS A 125 6.30 1.72 3.15
N ALA A 126 6.83 0.50 3.22
CA ALA A 126 8.23 0.29 3.59
C ALA A 126 9.16 0.86 2.51
N ALA A 127 8.80 0.70 1.24
CA ALA A 127 9.55 1.27 0.12
C ALA A 127 9.47 2.80 0.08
N THR A 128 8.32 3.41 0.38
CA THR A 128 8.18 4.88 0.42
C THR A 128 8.92 5.52 1.60
N LEU A 129 8.91 4.86 2.75
CA LEU A 129 9.66 5.31 3.93
C LEU A 129 11.18 5.24 3.68
N THR A 130 11.66 4.11 3.15
CA THR A 130 13.10 3.96 2.82
C THR A 130 13.52 4.86 1.67
N ALA A 131 12.62 5.17 0.74
CA ALA A 131 12.85 6.16 -0.30
C ALA A 131 13.16 7.55 0.26
N GLY A 132 12.39 7.97 1.28
CA GLY A 132 12.66 9.20 2.02
C GLY A 132 13.97 9.13 2.80
N PHE A 133 14.20 8.01 3.48
CA PHE A 133 15.41 7.79 4.29
C PHE A 133 16.70 7.85 3.47
N CYS A 134 16.72 7.21 2.29
CA CYS A 134 17.86 7.27 1.36
C CYS A 134 17.90 8.56 0.53
N LYS A 135 16.96 9.51 0.69
CA LYS A 135 16.88 10.77 -0.06
C LYS A 135 16.86 10.55 -1.59
N LEU A 136 15.91 9.74 -2.07
CA LEU A 136 15.67 9.58 -3.50
C LEU A 136 15.13 10.88 -4.12
N SER A 137 15.17 10.98 -5.45
CA SER A 137 14.62 12.14 -6.14
C SER A 137 13.09 12.19 -5.98
N PHE A 138 12.57 13.27 -5.40
CA PHE A 138 11.14 13.41 -5.09
C PHE A 138 10.23 13.29 -6.32
N ILE A 139 10.60 13.93 -7.43
CA ILE A 139 9.78 13.95 -8.65
C ILE A 139 9.69 12.55 -9.27
N PRO A 140 10.80 11.84 -9.56
CA PRO A 140 10.78 10.42 -9.93
C PRO A 140 9.96 9.55 -9.00
N PHE A 141 10.11 9.75 -7.70
CA PHE A 141 9.39 8.97 -6.69
C PHE A 141 7.87 9.10 -6.85
N VAL A 142 7.35 10.33 -6.93
CA VAL A 142 5.91 10.59 -7.06
C VAL A 142 5.37 10.02 -8.37
N LEU A 143 6.11 10.19 -9.48
CA LEU A 143 5.68 9.68 -10.79
C LEU A 143 5.64 8.16 -10.84
N CYS A 144 6.72 7.49 -10.43
CA CYS A 144 6.79 6.02 -10.39
C CYS A 144 5.76 5.43 -9.43
N SER A 145 5.56 6.06 -8.27
CA SER A 145 4.51 5.73 -7.30
C SER A 145 3.12 5.79 -7.94
N ALA A 146 2.79 6.92 -8.58
CA ALA A 146 1.50 7.14 -9.21
C ALA A 146 1.23 6.12 -10.32
N ILE A 147 2.25 5.80 -11.13
CA ILE A 147 2.14 4.79 -12.19
C ILE A 147 1.92 3.39 -11.59
N ALA A 148 2.72 2.98 -10.60
CA ALA A 148 2.61 1.64 -10.03
C ALA A 148 1.28 1.43 -9.28
N ARG A 149 0.94 2.34 -8.36
CA ARG A 149 -0.29 2.27 -7.57
C ARG A 149 -1.52 2.48 -8.45
N GLY A 150 -1.45 3.46 -9.35
CA GLY A 150 -2.48 3.69 -10.36
C GLY A 150 -2.76 2.43 -11.17
N THR A 151 -1.73 1.81 -11.76
CA THR A 151 -1.93 0.61 -12.56
C THR A 151 -2.58 -0.52 -11.76
N ARG A 152 -2.14 -0.78 -10.52
CA ARG A 152 -2.76 -1.79 -9.64
C ARG A 152 -4.23 -1.50 -9.39
N PHE A 153 -4.57 -0.29 -8.96
CA PHE A 153 -5.95 0.08 -8.62
C PHE A 153 -6.86 0.13 -9.84
N PHE A 154 -6.37 0.64 -10.97
CA PHE A 154 -7.11 0.65 -12.22
C PHE A 154 -7.31 -0.76 -12.77
N LEU A 155 -6.32 -1.65 -12.65
CA LEU A 155 -6.47 -3.06 -13.02
C LEU A 155 -7.57 -3.73 -12.20
N ILE A 156 -7.58 -3.53 -10.87
CA ILE A 156 -8.67 -4.01 -10.00
C ILE A 156 -10.02 -3.44 -10.45
N ALA A 157 -10.11 -2.12 -10.66
CA ALA A 157 -11.34 -1.47 -11.05
C ALA A 157 -11.86 -1.94 -12.42
N ILE A 158 -10.99 -2.13 -13.41
CA ILE A 158 -11.35 -2.64 -14.74
C ILE A 158 -11.86 -4.07 -14.66
N ILE A 159 -11.17 -4.94 -13.91
CA ILE A 159 -11.61 -6.33 -13.70
C ILE A 159 -12.98 -6.34 -13.02
N MET A 160 -13.19 -5.55 -11.97
CA MET A 160 -14.50 -5.44 -11.32
C MET A 160 -15.55 -4.82 -12.26
N LYS A 161 -15.19 -3.85 -13.09
CA LYS A 161 -16.06 -3.26 -14.11
C LYS A 161 -16.45 -4.25 -15.20
N LYS A 162 -15.63 -5.25 -15.53
CA LYS A 162 -15.93 -6.24 -16.59
C LYS A 162 -16.54 -7.55 -16.06
N TRP A 163 -16.19 -7.99 -14.85
CA TRP A 163 -16.64 -9.28 -14.28
C TRP A 163 -17.34 -9.20 -12.91
N GLY A 164 -17.64 -7.99 -12.40
CA GLY A 164 -18.24 -7.79 -11.07
C GLY A 164 -19.50 -8.61 -10.76
N HIS A 165 -20.35 -8.89 -11.76
CA HIS A 165 -21.58 -9.68 -11.58
C HIS A 165 -21.30 -11.16 -11.29
N HIS A 166 -20.25 -11.73 -11.90
CA HIS A 166 -19.81 -13.10 -11.59
C HIS A 166 -19.07 -13.12 -10.26
N MET A 167 -18.25 -12.09 -10.01
CA MET A 167 -17.46 -11.94 -8.79
C MET A 167 -18.32 -11.74 -7.53
N LYS A 168 -19.47 -11.06 -7.56
CA LYS A 168 -20.34 -10.89 -6.38
C LYS A 168 -20.80 -12.25 -5.81
N LYS A 169 -21.09 -13.21 -6.69
CA LYS A 169 -21.48 -14.59 -6.33
C LYS A 169 -20.29 -15.43 -5.83
N THR A 170 -19.10 -15.20 -6.37
CA THR A 170 -17.86 -15.87 -5.97
C THR A 170 -17.29 -15.31 -4.68
N ILE A 171 -17.35 -14.00 -4.47
CA ILE A 171 -16.86 -13.31 -3.27
C ILE A 171 -17.63 -13.77 -2.04
N ASP A 172 -18.96 -13.86 -2.10
CA ASP A 172 -19.75 -14.42 -0.97
C ASP A 172 -19.36 -15.87 -0.63
N ARG A 173 -18.91 -16.66 -1.62
CA ARG A 173 -18.51 -18.07 -1.45
C ARG A 173 -17.05 -18.25 -1.01
N TYR A 174 -16.15 -17.38 -1.45
CA TYR A 174 -14.69 -17.52 -1.24
C TYR A 174 -14.10 -16.51 -0.24
N LEU A 175 -14.88 -15.54 0.26
CA LEU A 175 -14.40 -14.57 1.26
C LEU A 175 -13.78 -15.28 2.47
N HIS A 176 -14.41 -16.36 2.93
CA HIS A 176 -13.91 -17.19 4.02
C HIS A 176 -12.52 -17.76 3.72
N TRP A 177 -12.30 -18.29 2.50
CA TRP A 177 -11.02 -18.86 2.10
C TRP A 177 -9.92 -17.80 1.93
N VAL A 178 -10.25 -16.62 1.40
CA VAL A 178 -9.30 -15.50 1.25
C VAL A 178 -8.89 -14.95 2.62
N VAL A 179 -9.83 -14.82 3.55
CA VAL A 179 -9.53 -14.42 4.94
C VAL A 179 -8.65 -15.46 5.64
N ILE A 180 -8.93 -16.76 5.46
CA ILE A 180 -8.09 -17.85 5.99
C ILE A 180 -6.69 -17.81 5.37
N ALA A 181 -6.56 -17.58 4.06
CA ALA A 181 -5.28 -17.49 3.38
C ALA A 181 -4.43 -16.32 3.90
N ILE A 182 -5.04 -15.13 4.06
CA ILE A 182 -4.35 -13.94 4.60
C ILE A 182 -3.94 -14.19 6.05
N LEU A 183 -4.83 -14.75 6.89
CA LEU A 183 -4.49 -15.11 8.27
C LEU A 183 -3.37 -16.14 8.34
N SER A 184 -3.39 -17.16 7.48
CA SER A 184 -2.34 -18.18 7.42
C SER A 184 -0.99 -17.60 6.99
N ALA A 185 -0.98 -16.65 6.05
CA ALA A 185 0.24 -15.97 5.61
C ALA A 185 0.82 -15.07 6.70
N ILE A 186 -0.04 -14.36 7.44
CA ILE A 186 0.37 -13.54 8.60
C ILE A 186 0.93 -14.43 9.71
N ILE A 187 0.29 -15.56 9.99
CA ILE A 187 0.74 -16.53 10.99
C ILE A 187 2.07 -17.16 10.58
N LEU A 188 2.23 -17.57 9.32
CA LEU A 188 3.49 -18.09 8.78
C LEU A 188 4.60 -17.05 8.85
N PHE A 189 4.31 -15.78 8.53
CA PHE A 189 5.26 -14.69 8.65
C PHE A 189 5.69 -14.46 10.10
N LEU A 190 4.75 -14.49 11.06
CA LEU A 190 5.05 -14.37 12.49
C LEU A 190 5.85 -15.56 13.04
N ILE A 191 5.54 -16.77 12.60
CA ILE A 191 6.29 -17.98 12.97
C ILE A 191 7.71 -17.91 12.41
N CYS A 192 7.86 -17.53 11.14
CA CYS A 192 9.17 -17.37 10.52
C CYS A 192 10.00 -16.26 11.21
N TRP A 193 9.34 -15.18 11.66
CA TRP A 193 9.97 -14.12 12.44
C TRP A 193 10.35 -14.55 13.87
N PHE A 194 9.61 -15.48 14.48
CA PHE A 194 9.91 -15.98 15.83
C PHE A 194 11.00 -17.06 15.83
N TYR A 195 11.22 -17.73 14.70
CA TYR A 195 12.21 -18.79 14.51
C TYR A 195 13.55 -18.30 13.93
N TRP A 196 13.73 -17.00 13.69
CA TRP A 196 14.96 -16.36 13.22
C TRP A 196 15.40 -15.27 14.20
#